data_AF-A0A926H2H3-F1
#
_entry.id   AF-A0A926H2H3-F1
#
_cell.length_a   1.000
_cell.length_b   1.000
_cell.length_c   1.000
_cell.angle_alpha   90.00
_cell.angle_beta   90.00
_cell.angle_gamma   90.00
#
_symmetry.space_group_name_H-M   'P 1'
#
loop_
_entity.id
_entity.type
_entity.pdbx_description
1 polymer ?
#
loop_
_entity_poly.entity_id
_entity_poly.type
_entity_poly.pdbx_seq_one_letter_code
_entity_poly.pdbx_strand_id
1 'polypeptide(L)'
;VVTPIPSRTPEFDWSGRKLTIAFQSPLLENRTYAITVGAGLSDLGAPGNRLGRPFTLRFSTGDVIDSGVVRGRVLGVERRRAFVFAYRLQPGAPDTLNPDHTRPDFIAPVADDGSFALEALPPATLRLLAVTDEFGDQLYSPGADAFGIASSDVTVDNAYTPVDGVAIRLSPAPVDLVGPALYSARSLAHTRTELRFNEPIDTTSVRADKITIESNGVATTIRDAWRSTTNWLAIIVAHDPVTGSEAVARVRDLRDTAGNVIADSAATASFTIDGARDTIAPVLTIVSVDSVRAYSYPDSIAIGFDEAVVVTNPDGAVALLDTTGRTMRFGLRRVSPAYFLAWPKDTMAGAARGTLEINLARVADLDGNRRDSVVRIRVPIGAIRQTGTISGTLTDSSSPSASHVITAQLTGTSRTFTRIVRSGAWEMADVPEGEYRITAFRDDNANGRYDFGSITPYKGPEVLVEWNAPVRVRPRWATTKVELAF
;
A
#
# COMPACT_ATOMS: atom_id res chain seq x y z
N VAL A 1 7.76 25.26 15.91
CA VAL A 1 8.68 24.96 14.78
C VAL A 1 9.40 26.22 14.38
N VAL A 2 10.71 26.17 14.17
CA VAL A 2 11.49 27.29 13.61
C VAL A 2 12.01 26.85 12.25
N THR A 3 11.80 27.68 11.23
CA THR A 3 12.28 27.42 9.86
C THR A 3 12.88 28.69 9.25
N PRO A 4 13.99 28.65 8.50
CA PRO A 4 14.90 27.52 8.30
C PRO A 4 15.37 26.87 9.60
N ILE A 5 15.71 25.58 9.54
CA ILE A 5 16.15 24.84 10.73
C ILE A 5 17.49 25.45 11.21
N PRO A 6 17.57 25.97 12.46
CA PRO A 6 18.83 26.46 13.00
C PRO A 6 19.82 25.31 13.19
N SER A 7 21.13 25.60 13.15
CA SER A 7 22.17 24.57 13.30
C SER A 7 22.16 23.85 14.65
N ARG A 8 21.62 24.49 15.69
CA ARG A 8 21.30 23.86 16.98
C ARG A 8 19.86 24.12 17.37
N THR A 9 19.20 23.13 17.96
CA THR A 9 17.84 23.26 18.47
C THR A 9 17.76 24.41 19.48
N PRO A 10 16.81 25.36 19.30
CA PRO A 10 16.62 26.43 20.27
C PRO A 10 16.12 25.90 21.62
N GLU A 11 16.48 26.58 22.69
CA GLU A 11 15.93 26.33 24.03
C GLU A 11 14.71 27.21 24.28
N PHE A 12 13.72 26.68 24.99
CA PHE A 12 12.46 27.34 25.29
C PHE A 12 12.29 27.47 26.79
N ASP A 13 12.10 28.69 27.28
CA ASP A 13 11.85 28.97 28.69
C ASP A 13 10.55 29.78 28.84
N TRP A 14 9.66 29.30 29.71
CA TRP A 14 8.37 29.92 29.97
C TRP A 14 8.37 30.60 31.34
N SER A 15 8.08 31.90 31.34
CA SER A 15 7.93 32.69 32.56
C SER A 15 6.63 33.50 32.52
N GLY A 16 5.61 33.00 33.23
CA GLY A 16 4.28 33.59 33.28
C GLY A 16 3.63 33.69 31.90
N ARG A 17 3.56 34.90 31.33
CA ARG A 17 2.98 35.17 30.00
C ARG A 17 4.02 35.32 28.88
N LYS A 18 5.29 35.03 29.17
CA LYS A 18 6.41 35.20 28.23
C LYS A 18 7.04 33.85 27.88
N LEU A 19 7.21 33.61 26.59
CA LEU A 19 8.10 32.57 26.06
C LEU A 19 9.41 33.25 25.62
N THR A 20 10.52 32.78 26.17
CA THR A 20 11.87 33.13 25.71
C THR A 20 12.38 32.00 24.83
N ILE A 21 12.84 32.34 23.62
CA ILE A 21 13.44 31.42 22.67
C ILE A 21 14.92 31.78 22.56
N ALA A 22 15.78 30.90 23.06
CA ALA A 22 17.23 31.09 23.06
C ALA A 22 17.88 30.27 21.94
N PHE A 23 18.45 30.96 20.94
CA PHE A 23 19.21 30.33 19.88
C PHE A 23 20.61 29.97 20.37
N GLN A 24 20.95 28.68 20.32
CA GLN A 24 22.21 28.13 20.85
C GLN A 24 23.40 28.27 19.89
N SER A 25 23.18 28.93 18.75
CA SER A 25 24.13 29.17 17.69
C SER A 25 23.70 30.43 16.90
N PRO A 26 24.64 31.19 16.33
CA PRO A 26 24.30 32.31 15.46
C PRO A 26 23.35 31.88 14.33
N LEU A 27 22.36 32.72 14.04
CA LEU A 27 21.49 32.55 12.89
C LEU A 27 22.26 32.88 11.60
N LEU A 28 21.83 32.28 10.49
CA LEU A 28 22.40 32.60 9.18
C LEU A 28 22.11 34.07 8.84
N GLU A 29 23.12 34.77 8.32
CA GLU A 29 22.99 36.16 7.88
C GLU A 29 22.07 36.29 6.64
N ASN A 30 21.44 37.45 6.48
CA ASN A 30 20.54 37.78 5.37
C ASN A 30 19.49 36.70 5.10
N ARG A 31 18.86 36.22 6.18
CA ARG A 31 17.91 35.11 6.12
C ARG A 31 16.64 35.44 6.88
N THR A 32 15.52 35.12 6.24
CA THR A 32 14.22 35.16 6.88
C THR A 32 13.96 33.88 7.66
N TYR A 33 13.51 34.04 8.90
CA TYR A 33 13.10 32.97 9.80
C TYR A 33 11.62 33.12 10.15
N ALA A 34 10.91 32.00 10.19
CA ALA A 34 9.54 31.88 10.66
C ALA A 34 9.49 30.96 11.90
N ILE A 35 8.90 31.48 12.97
CA ILE A 35 8.62 30.73 14.21
C ILE A 35 7.12 30.47 14.27
N THR A 36 6.74 29.22 14.11
CA THR A 36 5.34 28.77 14.21
C THR A 36 5.08 28.16 15.59
N VAL A 37 4.15 28.76 16.33
CA VAL A 37 3.57 28.26 17.57
C VAL A 37 2.27 27.53 17.22
N GLY A 38 2.19 26.24 17.56
CA GLY A 38 1.05 25.40 17.19
C GLY A 38 -0.23 25.74 17.96
N ALA A 39 -1.39 25.39 17.37
CA ALA A 39 -2.72 25.54 17.97
C ALA A 39 -2.90 24.76 19.30
N GLY A 40 -2.02 23.78 19.57
CA GLY A 40 -2.04 23.00 20.80
C GLY A 40 -1.58 23.75 22.05
N LEU A 41 -0.97 24.94 21.93
CA LEU A 41 -0.60 25.75 23.08
C LEU A 41 -1.89 26.24 23.78
N SER A 42 -2.02 25.90 25.06
CA SER A 42 -3.14 26.26 25.93
C SER A 42 -2.65 27.11 27.11
N ASP A 43 -3.54 27.94 27.65
CA ASP A 43 -3.29 28.54 28.95
C ASP A 43 -3.31 27.49 30.10
N LEU A 44 -2.92 27.92 31.30
CA LEU A 44 -2.85 27.07 32.50
C LEU A 44 -4.23 26.83 33.15
N GLY A 45 -5.33 27.31 32.56
CA GLY A 45 -6.67 27.06 33.08
C GLY A 45 -7.10 25.60 32.88
N ALA A 46 -8.08 25.13 33.64
CA ALA A 46 -8.79 23.88 33.35
C ALA A 46 -10.21 24.23 32.90
N PRO A 47 -10.63 23.93 31.64
CA PRO A 47 -10.02 23.01 30.67
C PRO A 47 -8.94 23.61 29.74
N GLY A 48 -8.61 24.90 29.89
CA GLY A 48 -7.51 25.58 29.20
C GLY A 48 -7.91 26.18 27.85
N ASN A 49 -7.70 27.49 27.65
CA ASN A 49 -7.97 28.12 26.36
C ASN A 49 -6.84 27.81 25.38
N ARG A 50 -7.15 27.07 24.31
CA ARG A 50 -6.21 26.74 23.23
C ARG A 50 -6.13 27.86 22.20
N LEU A 51 -4.98 28.01 21.57
CA LEU A 51 -4.87 28.80 20.34
C LEU A 51 -5.76 28.18 19.26
N GLY A 52 -6.82 28.88 18.85
CA GLY A 52 -7.75 28.38 17.83
C GLY A 52 -7.12 28.18 16.44
N ARG A 53 -5.93 28.74 16.21
CA ARG A 53 -5.10 28.56 15.02
C ARG A 53 -3.63 28.72 15.38
N PRO A 54 -2.69 28.10 14.63
CA PRO A 54 -1.27 28.37 14.78
C PRO A 54 -0.95 29.86 14.60
N PHE A 55 0.06 30.35 15.31
CA PHE A 55 0.60 31.71 15.17
C PHE A 55 2.02 31.64 14.61
N THR A 56 2.29 32.41 13.56
CA THR A 56 3.61 32.46 12.92
C THR A 56 4.21 33.85 13.03
N LEU A 57 5.35 33.97 13.70
CA LEU A 57 6.19 35.18 13.73
C LEU A 57 7.27 35.08 12.66
N ARG A 58 7.42 36.10 11.80
CA ARG A 58 8.47 36.17 10.79
C ARG A 58 9.43 37.31 11.12
N PHE A 59 10.73 37.07 10.97
CA PHE A 59 11.78 38.07 11.14
C PHE A 59 12.96 37.77 10.22
N SER A 60 13.82 38.74 9.97
CA SER A 60 15.02 38.57 9.14
C SER A 60 16.27 39.00 9.89
N THR A 61 17.38 38.34 9.59
CA THR A 61 18.73 38.76 10.01
C THR A 61 19.36 39.78 9.05
N GLY A 62 18.66 40.16 7.97
CA GLY A 62 19.06 41.23 7.05
C GLY A 62 17.92 42.22 6.78
N ASP A 63 18.09 43.06 5.76
CA ASP A 63 17.18 44.19 5.47
C ASP A 63 15.87 43.78 4.77
N VAL A 64 15.77 42.54 4.31
CA VAL A 64 14.63 42.02 3.54
C VAL A 64 14.01 40.82 4.25
N ILE A 65 12.68 40.81 4.33
CA ILE A 65 11.88 39.66 4.76
C ILE A 65 11.33 38.97 3.52
N ASP A 66 11.78 37.74 3.29
CA ASP A 66 11.28 36.86 2.24
C ASP A 66 9.81 36.52 2.49
N SER A 67 9.03 36.50 1.40
CA SER A 67 7.58 36.32 1.47
C SER A 67 7.05 35.19 0.60
N GLY A 68 7.94 34.37 0.01
CA GLY A 68 7.57 33.24 -0.82
C GLY A 68 6.72 32.23 -0.07
N VAL A 69 5.76 31.65 -0.77
CA VAL A 69 4.81 30.69 -0.21
C VAL A 69 4.64 29.51 -1.16
N VAL A 70 4.71 28.31 -0.60
CA VAL A 70 4.37 27.06 -1.29
C VAL A 70 3.30 26.33 -0.47
N ARG A 71 2.15 26.03 -1.09
CA ARG A 71 1.03 25.34 -0.46
C ARG A 71 0.66 24.08 -1.22
N GLY A 72 0.17 23.11 -0.47
CA GLY A 72 -0.22 21.84 -1.05
C GLY A 72 -0.92 20.91 -0.08
N ARG A 73 -1.03 19.65 -0.50
CA ARG A 73 -1.61 18.57 0.28
C ARG A 73 -0.74 17.32 0.24
N VAL A 74 -0.62 16.67 1.40
CA VAL A 74 -0.07 15.32 1.54
C VAL A 74 -1.22 14.33 1.65
N LEU A 75 -1.28 13.41 0.69
CA LEU A 75 -2.26 12.33 0.64
C LEU A 75 -1.79 11.14 1.45
N GLY A 76 -2.73 10.43 2.07
CA GLY A 76 -2.44 9.24 2.87
C GLY A 76 -1.95 9.51 4.30
N VAL A 77 -1.96 10.76 4.76
CA VAL A 77 -1.49 11.14 6.11
C VAL A 77 -2.48 10.81 7.25
N GLU A 78 -3.64 10.24 6.94
CA GLU A 78 -4.76 10.06 7.89
C GLU A 78 -4.30 9.40 9.21
N ARG A 79 -4.34 10.18 10.30
CA ARG A 79 -3.89 9.82 11.68
C ARG A 79 -2.39 9.61 11.87
N ARG A 80 -1.55 10.01 10.91
CA ARG A 80 -0.09 9.99 11.02
C ARG A 80 0.42 11.42 11.16
N ARG A 81 1.41 11.62 12.02
CA ARG A 81 2.15 12.88 12.06
C ARG A 81 3.10 12.87 10.87
N ALA A 82 3.10 13.94 10.08
CA ALA A 82 4.04 14.09 8.97
C ALA A 82 4.45 15.55 8.81
N PHE A 83 5.57 15.74 8.12
CA PHE A 83 6.17 17.02 7.80
C PHE A 83 6.51 17.08 6.32
N VAL A 84 6.41 18.26 5.73
CA VAL A 84 7.04 18.53 4.43
C VAL A 84 8.42 19.11 4.68
N PHE A 85 9.43 18.35 4.29
CA PHE A 85 10.83 18.71 4.24
C PHE A 85 11.12 19.35 2.88
N ALA A 86 11.71 20.54 2.89
CA ALA A 86 12.08 21.27 1.68
C ALA A 86 13.59 21.49 1.63
N TYR A 87 14.21 21.01 0.56
CA TYR A 87 15.64 21.12 0.32
C TYR A 87 15.91 22.09 -0.82
N ARG A 88 16.79 23.07 -0.60
CA ARG A 88 17.23 23.97 -1.65
C ARG A 88 18.18 23.23 -2.59
N LEU A 89 17.82 23.22 -3.87
CA LEU A 89 18.67 22.64 -4.91
C LEU A 89 19.65 23.69 -5.44
N GLN A 90 20.88 23.23 -5.71
CA GLN A 90 21.89 24.07 -6.35
C GLN A 90 21.80 23.92 -7.88
N PRO A 91 21.60 25.01 -8.63
CA PRO A 91 21.56 24.95 -10.09
C PRO A 91 22.84 24.35 -10.67
N GLY A 92 22.71 23.38 -11.58
CA GLY A 92 23.84 22.79 -12.30
C GLY A 92 24.73 21.83 -11.49
N ALA A 93 24.35 21.52 -10.24
CA ALA A 93 25.00 20.45 -9.48
C ALA A 93 24.38 19.09 -9.82
N PRO A 94 25.18 18.01 -9.93
CA PRO A 94 24.65 16.65 -9.85
C PRO A 94 23.83 16.50 -8.58
N ASP A 95 22.75 15.73 -8.63
CA ASP A 95 21.87 15.54 -7.49
C ASP A 95 22.55 14.71 -6.39
N THR A 96 23.21 15.41 -5.45
CA THR A 96 23.91 14.82 -4.30
C THR A 96 23.09 14.88 -3.02
N LEU A 97 21.81 15.25 -3.09
CA LEU A 97 20.96 15.37 -1.92
C LEU A 97 20.78 13.97 -1.30
N ASN A 98 21.18 13.83 -0.04
CA ASN A 98 20.92 12.64 0.76
C ASN A 98 20.18 13.03 2.06
N PRO A 99 18.84 12.96 2.07
CA PRO A 99 17.99 13.26 3.22
C PRO A 99 18.24 12.38 4.47
N ASP A 100 18.94 11.25 4.31
CA ASP A 100 19.32 10.36 5.42
C ASP A 100 20.39 11.00 6.32
N HIS A 101 21.13 11.98 5.79
CA HIS A 101 22.23 12.66 6.47
C HIS A 101 22.13 14.18 6.39
N THR A 102 21.13 14.71 5.69
CA THR A 102 20.96 16.14 5.44
C THR A 102 19.60 16.57 5.96
N ARG A 103 19.62 17.50 6.92
CA ARG A 103 18.39 18.16 7.40
C ARG A 103 17.82 19.06 6.31
N PRO A 104 16.50 19.23 6.21
CA PRO A 104 15.92 20.13 5.23
C PRO A 104 16.22 21.60 5.56
N ASP A 105 16.30 22.43 4.53
CA ASP A 105 16.40 23.87 4.70
C ASP A 105 15.12 24.43 5.33
N PHE A 106 13.95 23.94 4.90
CA PHE A 106 12.66 24.37 5.43
C PHE A 106 11.77 23.19 5.81
N ILE A 107 10.89 23.41 6.79
CA ILE A 107 10.00 22.38 7.30
C ILE A 107 8.61 22.97 7.55
N ALA A 108 7.57 22.27 7.09
CA ALA A 108 6.19 22.59 7.39
C ALA A 108 5.49 21.39 8.03
N PRO A 109 4.76 21.55 9.15
CA PRO A 109 3.89 20.50 9.65
C PRO A 109 2.73 20.26 8.66
N VAL A 110 2.33 18.99 8.54
CA VAL A 110 1.13 18.60 7.80
C VAL A 110 -0.06 18.56 8.76
N ALA A 111 -1.16 19.20 8.39
CA ALA A 111 -2.40 19.19 9.17
C ALA A 111 -3.13 17.84 9.04
N ASP A 112 -4.14 17.60 9.91
CA ASP A 112 -4.91 16.34 9.91
C ASP A 112 -5.67 16.08 8.60
N ASP A 113 -6.03 17.14 7.87
CA ASP A 113 -6.62 17.05 6.54
C ASP A 113 -5.58 16.84 5.42
N GLY A 114 -4.29 16.86 5.75
CA GLY A 114 -3.20 16.74 4.80
C GLY A 114 -2.70 18.07 4.23
N SER A 115 -3.32 19.21 4.55
CA SER A 115 -2.84 20.50 4.07
C SER A 115 -1.48 20.86 4.68
N PHE A 116 -0.62 21.54 3.91
CA PHE A 116 0.62 22.12 4.39
C PHE A 116 0.89 23.48 3.73
N ALA A 117 1.69 24.30 4.40
CA ALA A 117 2.18 25.57 3.86
C ALA A 117 3.61 25.81 4.32
N LEU A 118 4.53 25.97 3.36
CA LEU A 118 5.85 26.53 3.57
C LEU A 118 5.75 28.03 3.29
N GLU A 119 6.25 28.84 4.23
CA GLU A 119 6.14 30.29 4.19
C GLU A 119 7.50 30.93 4.45
N ALA A 120 7.62 32.22 4.12
CA ALA A 120 8.86 32.97 4.29
C ALA A 120 10.04 32.39 3.47
N LEU A 121 9.71 31.85 2.30
CA LEU A 121 10.69 31.23 1.42
C LEU A 121 11.41 32.29 0.57
N PRO A 122 12.75 32.25 0.49
CA PRO A 122 13.50 33.05 -0.46
C PRO A 122 13.33 32.50 -1.88
N PRO A 123 13.70 33.28 -2.91
CA PRO A 123 13.78 32.78 -4.27
C PRO A 123 14.73 31.58 -4.35
N ALA A 124 14.22 30.43 -4.75
CA ALA A 124 14.95 29.16 -4.75
C ALA A 124 14.19 28.09 -5.56
N THR A 125 14.93 27.09 -6.03
CA THR A 125 14.32 25.81 -6.46
C THR A 125 14.39 24.83 -5.29
N LEU A 126 13.26 24.23 -4.95
CA LEU A 126 13.07 23.40 -3.76
C LEU A 126 12.63 22.00 -4.16
N ARG A 127 13.25 20.99 -3.57
CA ARG A 127 12.72 19.62 -3.57
C ARG A 127 11.91 19.38 -2.31
N LEU A 128 10.70 18.88 -2.47
CA LEU A 128 9.79 18.64 -1.35
C LEU A 128 9.60 17.14 -1.12
N LEU A 129 9.78 16.72 0.14
CA LEU A 129 9.52 15.38 0.63
C LEU A 129 8.52 15.45 1.78
N ALA A 130 7.48 14.61 1.77
CA ALA A 130 6.67 14.35 2.95
C ALA A 130 7.33 13.21 3.74
N VAL A 131 7.54 13.38 5.05
CA VAL A 131 8.23 12.42 5.91
C VAL A 131 7.50 12.32 7.25
N THR A 132 7.36 11.12 7.81
CA THR A 132 6.73 10.92 9.14
C THR A 132 7.61 11.41 10.29
N ASP A 133 8.93 11.32 10.15
CA ASP A 133 9.95 11.76 11.12
C ASP A 133 9.68 11.13 12.51
N GLU A 134 9.64 9.80 12.53
CA GLU A 134 9.32 8.98 13.71
C GLU A 134 10.32 9.20 14.85
N PHE A 135 11.59 9.49 14.52
CA PHE A 135 12.63 9.81 15.50
C PHE A 135 12.63 11.30 15.91
N GLY A 136 11.94 12.16 15.18
CA GLY A 136 11.89 13.61 15.45
C GLY A 136 13.23 14.31 15.28
N ASP A 137 14.15 13.71 14.52
CA ASP A 137 15.51 14.20 14.31
C ASP A 137 15.62 15.06 13.05
N GLN A 138 14.53 15.21 12.28
CA GLN A 138 14.45 16.00 11.05
C GLN A 138 15.36 15.46 9.94
N LEU A 139 15.59 14.16 9.95
CA LEU A 139 16.19 13.41 8.85
C LEU A 139 15.12 12.45 8.29
N TYR A 140 15.34 11.98 7.07
CA TYR A 140 14.59 10.83 6.58
C TYR A 140 15.31 9.56 7.04
N SER A 141 14.65 8.68 7.77
CA SER A 141 15.21 7.40 8.20
C SER A 141 14.64 6.24 7.37
N PRO A 142 15.36 5.73 6.35
CA PRO A 142 14.91 4.59 5.58
C PRO A 142 14.54 3.39 6.47
N GLY A 143 13.38 2.77 6.22
CA GLY A 143 12.87 1.66 7.03
C GLY A 143 12.13 2.04 8.30
N ALA A 144 12.28 3.28 8.78
CA ALA A 144 11.53 3.81 9.92
C ALA A 144 10.49 4.84 9.50
N ASP A 145 10.83 5.68 8.53
CA ASP A 145 9.97 6.75 8.04
C ASP A 145 9.23 6.36 6.77
N ALA A 146 7.92 6.60 6.75
CA ALA A 146 7.18 6.67 5.50
C ALA A 146 7.53 7.99 4.81
N PHE A 147 7.72 7.92 3.49
CA PHE A 147 8.06 9.08 2.67
C PHE A 147 7.09 9.26 1.50
N GLY A 148 7.09 10.46 0.93
CA GLY A 148 6.49 10.77 -0.35
C GLY A 148 7.26 11.91 -1.01
N ILE A 149 7.36 11.91 -2.34
CA ILE A 149 8.09 12.92 -3.10
C ILE A 149 7.07 13.79 -3.85
N ALA A 150 7.31 15.10 -3.97
CA ALA A 150 6.56 15.92 -4.92
C ALA A 150 6.88 15.50 -6.37
N SER A 151 5.89 15.56 -7.26
CA SER A 151 6.04 15.17 -8.68
C SER A 151 7.07 16.01 -9.45
N SER A 152 7.36 17.21 -8.98
CA SER A 152 8.40 18.08 -9.52
C SER A 152 9.03 18.92 -8.42
N ASP A 153 10.25 19.41 -8.70
CA ASP A 153 10.85 20.46 -7.91
C ASP A 153 10.05 21.77 -8.08
N VAL A 154 9.99 22.57 -7.02
CA VAL A 154 9.18 23.79 -6.93
C VAL A 154 10.07 25.02 -6.98
N THR A 155 9.76 25.97 -7.87
CA THR A 155 10.50 27.24 -7.97
C THR A 155 9.72 28.37 -7.29
N VAL A 156 10.33 28.99 -6.28
CA VAL A 156 9.93 30.29 -5.74
C VAL A 156 10.68 31.37 -6.52
N ASP A 157 9.94 32.22 -7.23
CA ASP A 157 10.54 33.29 -8.04
C ASP A 157 10.86 34.54 -7.21
N ASN A 158 11.54 35.51 -7.84
CA ASN A 158 11.85 36.80 -7.19
C ASN A 158 10.62 37.70 -7.00
N ALA A 159 9.50 37.40 -7.66
CA ALA A 159 8.25 38.11 -7.47
C ALA A 159 7.43 37.55 -6.30
N TYR A 160 7.90 36.44 -5.68
CA TYR A 160 7.20 35.66 -4.68
C TYR A 160 5.79 35.24 -5.12
N THR A 161 5.63 34.89 -6.39
CA THR A 161 4.37 34.33 -6.90
C THR A 161 4.04 33.07 -6.08
N PRO A 162 2.86 33.00 -5.41
CA PRO A 162 2.51 31.82 -4.63
C PRO A 162 2.46 30.57 -5.51
N VAL A 163 3.08 29.49 -5.03
CA VAL A 163 2.95 28.16 -5.64
C VAL A 163 1.91 27.38 -4.86
N ASP A 164 0.74 27.18 -5.45
CA ASP A 164 -0.34 26.40 -4.86
C ASP A 164 -0.49 25.04 -5.59
N GLY A 165 -1.22 24.10 -4.98
CA GLY A 165 -1.61 22.85 -5.64
C GLY A 165 -0.54 21.75 -5.65
N VAL A 166 0.54 21.88 -4.86
CA VAL A 166 1.51 20.80 -4.73
C VAL A 166 0.84 19.57 -4.11
N ALA A 167 0.91 18.42 -4.78
CA ALA A 167 0.42 17.16 -4.26
C ALA A 167 1.59 16.21 -3.97
N ILE A 168 1.61 15.63 -2.78
CA ILE A 168 2.56 14.59 -2.38
C ILE A 168 1.76 13.39 -1.89
N ARG A 169 2.09 12.18 -2.31
CA ARG A 169 1.49 10.96 -1.76
C ARG A 169 2.45 10.30 -0.78
N LEU A 170 2.07 10.27 0.49
CA LEU A 170 2.81 9.55 1.51
C LEU A 170 2.62 8.05 1.32
N SER A 171 3.72 7.31 1.35
CA SER A 171 3.71 5.85 1.35
C SER A 171 2.91 5.31 2.54
N PRO A 172 2.20 4.17 2.38
CA PRO A 172 1.37 3.60 3.44
C PRO A 172 2.19 3.08 4.62
N ALA A 173 3.45 2.74 4.39
CA ALA A 173 4.42 2.27 5.37
C ALA A 173 5.83 2.72 4.95
N PRO A 174 6.81 2.71 5.88
CA PRO A 174 8.22 2.89 5.54
C PRO A 174 8.69 1.89 4.48
N VAL A 175 9.75 2.25 3.76
CA VAL A 175 10.37 1.33 2.79
C VAL A 175 10.85 0.09 3.52
N ASP A 176 10.39 -1.08 3.11
CA ASP A 176 10.92 -2.32 3.63
C ASP A 176 12.29 -2.60 2.99
N LEU A 177 13.32 -2.69 3.82
CA LEU A 177 14.72 -2.87 3.40
C LEU A 177 15.28 -4.24 3.82
N VAL A 178 14.52 -5.02 4.57
CA VAL A 178 14.98 -6.27 5.16
C VAL A 178 14.29 -7.41 4.46
N GLY A 179 15.05 -8.41 4.02
CA GLY A 179 14.48 -9.62 3.45
C GLY A 179 13.77 -10.49 4.48
N PRO A 180 12.88 -11.39 4.02
CA PRO A 180 12.16 -12.29 4.91
C PRO A 180 13.13 -13.26 5.59
N ALA A 181 12.74 -13.75 6.75
CA ALA A 181 13.45 -14.74 7.54
C ALA A 181 12.60 -15.99 7.76
N LEU A 182 13.14 -17.15 7.40
CA LEU A 182 12.57 -18.46 7.75
C LEU A 182 12.79 -18.69 9.25
N TYR A 183 11.74 -18.46 10.05
CA TYR A 183 11.86 -18.56 11.51
C TYR A 183 11.45 -19.92 12.06
N SER A 184 10.67 -20.71 11.32
CA SER A 184 10.32 -22.07 11.73
C SER A 184 9.95 -22.98 10.57
N ALA A 185 10.20 -24.28 10.77
CA ALA A 185 9.73 -25.36 9.92
C ALA A 185 8.97 -26.37 10.79
N ARG A 186 7.94 -27.02 10.23
CA ARG A 186 7.15 -28.02 10.94
C ARG A 186 6.66 -29.10 9.99
N SER A 187 6.91 -30.35 10.31
CA SER A 187 6.33 -31.48 9.58
C SER A 187 4.81 -31.51 9.80
N LEU A 188 4.04 -31.61 8.71
CA LEU A 188 2.59 -31.76 8.74
C LEU A 188 2.17 -33.23 8.55
N ALA A 189 2.93 -33.93 7.71
CA ALA A 189 2.82 -35.33 7.40
C ALA A 189 4.16 -35.78 6.81
N HIS A 190 4.33 -37.09 6.60
CA HIS A 190 5.56 -37.65 6.05
C HIS A 190 5.96 -37.11 4.66
N THR A 191 5.04 -36.47 3.93
CA THR A 191 5.23 -35.90 2.58
C THR A 191 5.02 -34.39 2.52
N ARG A 192 4.78 -33.72 3.66
CA ARG A 192 4.44 -32.29 3.72
C ARG A 192 5.09 -31.59 4.90
N THR A 193 5.66 -30.42 4.63
CA THR A 193 6.28 -29.54 5.63
C THR A 193 5.76 -28.11 5.48
N GLU A 194 5.43 -27.46 6.60
CA GLU A 194 5.11 -26.03 6.68
C GLU A 194 6.38 -25.24 7.01
N LEU A 195 6.70 -24.24 6.20
CA LEU A 195 7.76 -23.27 6.45
C LEU A 195 7.13 -21.90 6.74
N ARG A 196 7.50 -21.27 7.87
CA ARG A 196 6.91 -19.99 8.31
C ARG A 196 7.94 -18.87 8.33
N PHE A 197 7.50 -17.69 7.90
CA PHE A 197 8.30 -16.48 7.77
C PHE A 197 7.82 -15.36 8.69
N ASN A 198 8.72 -14.46 9.07
CA ASN A 198 8.39 -13.28 9.89
C ASN A 198 7.47 -12.29 9.15
N GLU A 199 7.32 -12.44 7.84
CA GLU A 199 6.61 -11.51 6.97
C GLU A 199 6.04 -12.20 5.72
N PRO A 200 5.20 -11.51 4.94
CA PRO A 200 4.51 -12.09 3.80
C PRO A 200 5.44 -12.27 2.60
N ILE A 201 5.36 -13.44 1.99
CA ILE A 201 6.19 -13.81 0.84
C ILE A 201 5.50 -13.44 -0.48
N ASP A 202 6.27 -12.92 -1.44
CA ASP A 202 5.82 -12.85 -2.82
C ASP A 202 5.69 -14.27 -3.38
N THR A 203 4.45 -14.69 -3.58
CA THR A 203 4.10 -16.01 -4.11
C THR A 203 4.71 -16.32 -5.48
N THR A 204 5.10 -15.31 -6.27
CA THR A 204 5.75 -15.55 -7.57
C THR A 204 7.22 -15.98 -7.44
N SER A 205 7.83 -15.75 -6.27
CA SER A 205 9.19 -16.18 -5.93
C SER A 205 9.25 -17.60 -5.35
N VAL A 206 8.11 -18.17 -4.94
CA VAL A 206 8.04 -19.53 -4.37
C VAL A 206 8.26 -20.56 -5.48
N ARG A 207 9.37 -21.30 -5.41
CA ARG A 207 9.69 -22.35 -6.37
C ARG A 207 10.29 -23.59 -5.69
N ALA A 208 9.85 -24.77 -6.13
CA ALA A 208 10.28 -26.05 -5.59
C ALA A 208 11.80 -26.28 -5.71
N ASP A 209 12.43 -25.86 -6.83
CA ASP A 209 13.88 -26.01 -7.09
C ASP A 209 14.77 -25.12 -6.21
N LYS A 210 14.16 -24.16 -5.50
CA LYS A 210 14.82 -23.25 -4.56
C LYS A 210 14.68 -23.67 -3.10
N ILE A 211 14.01 -24.79 -2.84
CA ILE A 211 13.79 -25.33 -1.52
C ILE A 211 14.54 -26.66 -1.41
N THR A 212 15.18 -26.90 -0.27
CA THR A 212 15.78 -28.19 0.05
C THR A 212 15.37 -28.59 1.45
N ILE A 213 15.02 -29.85 1.63
CA ILE A 213 14.82 -30.47 2.95
C ILE A 213 15.82 -31.61 3.03
N GLU A 214 16.66 -31.59 4.07
CA GLU A 214 17.76 -32.53 4.24
C GLU A 214 17.72 -33.16 5.63
N SER A 215 17.96 -34.47 5.70
CA SER A 215 18.13 -35.22 6.95
C SER A 215 19.40 -36.06 6.84
N ASN A 216 20.27 -35.99 7.85
CA ASN A 216 21.53 -36.75 7.91
C ASN A 216 22.40 -36.67 6.64
N GLY A 217 22.52 -35.50 6.00
CA GLY A 217 23.31 -35.37 4.77
C GLY A 217 22.57 -35.72 3.48
N VAL A 218 21.31 -36.15 3.56
CA VAL A 218 20.53 -36.64 2.41
C VAL A 218 19.34 -35.72 2.15
N ALA A 219 19.33 -35.09 0.98
CA ALA A 219 18.23 -34.24 0.53
C ALA A 219 17.07 -35.09 -0.03
N THR A 220 15.83 -34.69 0.27
CA THR A 220 14.63 -35.24 -0.35
C THR A 220 14.23 -34.46 -1.61
N THR A 221 13.49 -35.08 -2.52
CA THR A 221 12.93 -34.41 -3.69
C THR A 221 11.79 -33.50 -3.26
N ILE A 222 11.85 -32.22 -3.64
CA ILE A 222 10.72 -31.30 -3.51
C ILE A 222 9.85 -31.42 -4.76
N ARG A 223 8.57 -31.74 -4.57
CA ARG A 223 7.59 -31.92 -5.64
C ARG A 223 6.90 -30.61 -6.02
N ASP A 224 6.51 -29.84 -5.00
CA ASP A 224 5.82 -28.55 -5.19
C ASP A 224 5.91 -27.69 -3.92
N ALA A 225 5.66 -26.39 -4.04
CA ALA A 225 5.56 -25.48 -2.91
C ALA A 225 4.56 -24.35 -3.20
N TRP A 226 3.75 -24.00 -2.21
CA TRP A 226 2.72 -22.96 -2.35
C TRP A 226 2.42 -22.25 -1.04
N ARG A 227 1.88 -21.03 -1.11
CA ARG A 227 1.43 -20.30 0.08
C ARG A 227 0.27 -21.02 0.77
N SER A 228 0.35 -21.13 2.10
CA SER A 228 -0.74 -21.68 2.92
C SER A 228 -2.01 -20.83 2.85
N THR A 229 -3.17 -21.48 2.88
CA THR A 229 -4.48 -20.81 2.92
C THR A 229 -4.92 -20.48 4.36
N THR A 230 -4.34 -21.14 5.36
CA THR A 230 -4.66 -20.97 6.79
C THR A 230 -3.68 -20.04 7.49
N ASN A 231 -2.45 -19.89 6.94
CA ASN A 231 -1.43 -19.01 7.46
C ASN A 231 -0.75 -18.24 6.32
N TRP A 232 -1.05 -16.95 6.22
CA TRP A 232 -0.52 -16.06 5.18
C TRP A 232 1.00 -15.82 5.25
N LEU A 233 1.63 -16.12 6.38
CA LEU A 233 3.08 -16.06 6.60
C LEU A 233 3.79 -17.39 6.33
N ALA A 234 3.08 -18.40 5.81
CA ALA A 234 3.63 -19.73 5.61
C ALA A 234 3.52 -20.20 4.16
N ILE A 235 4.49 -21.04 3.77
CA ILE A 235 4.40 -21.88 2.58
C ILE A 235 4.33 -23.35 3.01
N ILE A 236 3.62 -24.14 2.23
CA ILE A 236 3.59 -25.60 2.33
C ILE A 236 4.49 -26.16 1.25
N VAL A 237 5.30 -27.15 1.63
CA VAL A 237 6.24 -27.84 0.76
C VAL A 237 5.81 -29.30 0.69
N ALA A 238 5.49 -29.76 -0.51
CA ALA A 238 5.26 -31.18 -0.79
C ALA A 238 6.58 -31.82 -1.22
N HIS A 239 6.94 -32.95 -0.61
CA HIS A 239 8.22 -33.63 -0.84
C HIS A 239 8.08 -35.15 -0.77
N ASP A 240 9.11 -35.87 -1.23
CA ASP A 240 9.22 -37.31 -0.99
C ASP A 240 9.43 -37.59 0.51
N PRO A 241 9.02 -38.77 1.02
CA PRO A 241 9.19 -39.10 2.43
C PRO A 241 10.62 -38.91 2.94
N VAL A 242 10.76 -38.20 4.06
CA VAL A 242 12.06 -37.96 4.71
C VAL A 242 12.29 -39.02 5.79
N THR A 243 13.47 -39.62 5.82
CA THR A 243 13.86 -40.60 6.84
C THR A 243 14.68 -39.93 7.94
N GLY A 244 14.50 -40.36 9.20
CA GLY A 244 15.25 -39.84 10.35
C GLY A 244 14.33 -39.22 11.41
N SER A 245 14.93 -38.57 12.41
CA SER A 245 14.20 -37.86 13.48
C SER A 245 14.18 -36.34 13.29
N GLU A 246 15.19 -35.77 12.63
CA GLU A 246 15.33 -34.33 12.42
C GLU A 246 15.71 -34.03 10.97
N ALA A 247 15.26 -32.89 10.48
CA ALA A 247 15.61 -32.36 9.17
C ALA A 247 15.86 -30.86 9.23
N VAL A 248 16.57 -30.35 8.23
CA VAL A 248 16.80 -28.92 8.00
C VAL A 248 16.15 -28.53 6.69
N ALA A 249 15.25 -27.55 6.75
CA ALA A 249 14.73 -26.89 5.57
C ALA A 249 15.61 -25.68 5.23
N ARG A 250 15.90 -25.48 3.95
CA ARG A 250 16.57 -24.29 3.42
C ARG A 250 15.80 -23.75 2.23
N VAL A 251 15.73 -22.42 2.12
CA VAL A 251 15.12 -21.71 0.98
C VAL A 251 16.11 -20.72 0.37
N ARG A 252 16.12 -20.57 -0.95
CA ARG A 252 16.99 -19.63 -1.68
C ARG A 252 16.15 -18.71 -2.57
N ASP A 253 16.66 -17.51 -2.85
CA ASP A 253 16.06 -16.54 -3.79
C ASP A 253 14.59 -16.17 -3.52
N LEU A 254 14.08 -16.46 -2.31
CA LEU A 254 12.72 -16.13 -1.91
C LEU A 254 12.62 -14.63 -1.64
N ARG A 255 11.52 -14.01 -2.08
CA ARG A 255 11.28 -12.58 -1.91
C ARG A 255 10.08 -12.32 -1.03
N ASP A 256 10.13 -11.28 -0.23
CA ASP A 256 8.94 -10.70 0.39
C ASP A 256 8.09 -9.93 -0.64
N THR A 257 6.99 -9.34 -0.19
CA THR A 257 6.12 -8.53 -1.04
C THR A 257 6.68 -7.15 -1.45
N ALA A 258 7.76 -6.69 -0.81
CA ALA A 258 8.51 -5.49 -1.17
C ALA A 258 9.64 -5.79 -2.18
N GLY A 259 9.98 -7.07 -2.38
CA GLY A 259 10.96 -7.56 -3.33
C GLY A 259 12.34 -7.86 -2.72
N ASN A 260 12.53 -7.69 -1.40
CA ASN A 260 13.81 -8.01 -0.76
C ASN A 260 14.00 -9.52 -0.69
N VAL A 261 15.24 -9.96 -0.86
CA VAL A 261 15.60 -11.38 -0.96
C VAL A 261 15.99 -11.91 0.42
N ILE A 262 15.54 -13.12 0.74
CA ILE A 262 15.95 -13.84 1.96
C ILE A 262 17.48 -13.94 2.04
N ALA A 263 18.04 -13.55 3.18
CA ALA A 263 19.46 -13.69 3.44
C ALA A 263 19.82 -15.15 3.78
N ASP A 264 21.01 -15.61 3.39
CA ASP A 264 21.48 -16.98 3.67
C ASP A 264 21.50 -17.32 5.17
N SER A 265 21.78 -16.33 6.03
CA SER A 265 21.76 -16.48 7.49
C SER A 265 20.36 -16.65 8.07
N ALA A 266 19.32 -16.30 7.32
CA ALA A 266 17.91 -16.36 7.71
C ALA A 266 17.13 -17.40 6.88
N ALA A 267 17.83 -18.19 6.05
CA ALA A 267 17.25 -19.07 5.05
C ALA A 267 16.96 -20.50 5.54
N THR A 268 17.27 -20.82 6.79
CA THR A 268 17.26 -22.19 7.31
C THR A 268 16.47 -22.34 8.60
N ALA A 269 15.73 -23.44 8.72
CA ALA A 269 15.11 -23.87 9.97
C ALA A 269 15.19 -25.39 10.15
N SER A 270 15.55 -25.83 11.36
CA SER A 270 15.51 -27.24 11.76
C SER A 270 14.14 -27.62 12.30
N PHE A 271 13.74 -28.87 12.12
CA PHE A 271 12.48 -29.40 12.62
C PHE A 271 12.51 -30.91 12.84
N THR A 272 11.60 -31.41 13.68
CA THR A 272 11.39 -32.84 13.90
C THR A 272 10.54 -33.44 12.79
N ILE A 273 10.96 -34.58 12.25
CA ILE A 273 10.24 -35.29 11.20
C ILE A 273 9.05 -36.04 11.80
N ASP A 274 7.87 -35.89 11.19
CA ASP A 274 6.72 -36.75 11.44
C ASP A 274 6.60 -37.80 10.32
N GLY A 275 6.68 -39.07 10.68
CA GLY A 275 6.54 -40.21 9.76
C GLY A 275 5.10 -40.63 9.50
N ALA A 276 4.11 -40.00 10.16
CA ALA A 276 2.71 -40.31 9.98
C ALA A 276 2.24 -39.95 8.56
N ARG A 277 1.43 -40.85 7.99
CA ARG A 277 0.68 -40.55 6.77
C ARG A 277 -0.47 -39.60 7.10
N ASP A 278 -0.82 -38.76 6.14
CA ASP A 278 -2.08 -38.05 6.24
C ASP A 278 -3.25 -39.03 6.09
N THR A 279 -4.21 -38.91 7.00
CA THR A 279 -5.44 -39.72 7.04
C THR A 279 -6.69 -38.85 7.09
N ILE A 280 -6.53 -37.53 7.06
CA ILE A 280 -7.60 -36.56 7.18
C ILE A 280 -7.90 -36.04 5.77
N ALA A 281 -9.18 -35.92 5.45
CA ALA A 281 -9.60 -35.35 4.18
C ALA A 281 -9.43 -33.82 4.18
N PRO A 282 -9.20 -33.21 3.00
CA PRO A 282 -8.96 -31.78 2.90
C PRO A 282 -10.16 -30.98 3.39
N VAL A 283 -9.90 -29.90 4.13
CA VAL A 283 -10.90 -29.01 4.70
C VAL A 283 -10.98 -27.73 3.90
N LEU A 284 -12.20 -27.29 3.60
CA LEU A 284 -12.45 -26.02 2.97
C LEU A 284 -12.20 -24.88 3.97
N THR A 285 -11.20 -24.03 3.70
CA THR A 285 -10.73 -22.97 4.61
C THR A 285 -11.18 -21.57 4.18
N ILE A 286 -11.25 -21.32 2.87
CA ILE A 286 -11.64 -20.02 2.33
C ILE A 286 -12.81 -20.24 1.39
N VAL A 287 -13.94 -19.61 1.71
CA VAL A 287 -14.92 -19.22 0.69
C VAL A 287 -15.27 -17.76 0.89
N SER A 288 -14.59 -16.92 0.11
CA SER A 288 -14.74 -15.47 0.18
C SER A 288 -15.06 -14.93 -1.20
N VAL A 289 -15.94 -13.95 -1.26
CA VAL A 289 -16.08 -13.09 -2.44
C VAL A 289 -15.26 -11.85 -2.13
N ASP A 290 -14.10 -11.74 -2.78
CA ASP A 290 -13.17 -10.65 -2.51
C ASP A 290 -13.73 -9.34 -3.06
N SER A 291 -14.37 -8.57 -2.18
CA SER A 291 -14.90 -7.24 -2.49
C SER A 291 -13.84 -6.12 -2.47
N VAL A 292 -12.56 -6.45 -2.25
CA VAL A 292 -11.48 -5.46 -2.03
C VAL A 292 -10.44 -5.47 -3.15
N ARG A 293 -10.28 -6.58 -3.89
CA ARG A 293 -9.42 -6.64 -5.08
C ARG A 293 -10.23 -6.53 -6.36
N ALA A 294 -10.69 -5.33 -6.65
CA ALA A 294 -11.13 -4.99 -7.99
C ALA A 294 -9.95 -5.22 -8.98
N TYR A 295 -10.28 -5.66 -10.21
CA TYR A 295 -9.36 -5.83 -11.36
C TYR A 295 -8.71 -7.20 -11.61
N SER A 296 -9.39 -8.30 -11.33
CA SER A 296 -9.26 -9.43 -12.28
C SER A 296 -10.57 -10.06 -12.71
N TYR A 297 -11.58 -10.19 -11.85
CA TYR A 297 -12.96 -10.44 -12.25
C TYR A 297 -13.86 -9.89 -11.13
N PRO A 298 -14.78 -8.93 -11.37
CA PRO A 298 -15.56 -8.29 -10.32
C PRO A 298 -16.51 -9.21 -9.52
N ASP A 299 -16.52 -10.52 -9.77
CA ASP A 299 -17.38 -11.50 -9.09
C ASP A 299 -16.63 -12.80 -8.76
N SER A 300 -15.30 -12.76 -8.55
CA SER A 300 -14.56 -13.99 -8.27
C SER A 300 -14.79 -14.51 -6.84
N ILE A 301 -15.17 -15.78 -6.74
CA ILE A 301 -15.31 -16.55 -5.53
C ILE A 301 -14.00 -17.30 -5.29
N ALA A 302 -13.31 -16.94 -4.22
CA ALA A 302 -12.12 -17.63 -3.74
C ALA A 302 -12.53 -18.94 -3.07
N ILE A 303 -11.91 -20.06 -3.47
CA ILE A 303 -12.12 -21.39 -2.89
C ILE A 303 -10.75 -21.91 -2.45
N GLY A 304 -10.52 -22.01 -1.15
CA GLY A 304 -9.26 -22.48 -0.57
C GLY A 304 -9.46 -23.72 0.30
N PHE A 305 -8.48 -24.62 0.25
CA PHE A 305 -8.36 -25.80 1.10
C PHE A 305 -7.12 -25.64 2.01
N ASP A 306 -7.13 -26.24 3.19
CA ASP A 306 -5.98 -26.25 4.12
C ASP A 306 -4.75 -26.94 3.54
N GLU A 307 -4.94 -27.79 2.53
CA GLU A 307 -3.90 -28.55 1.85
C GLU A 307 -4.13 -28.67 0.34
N ALA A 308 -3.15 -29.22 -0.37
CA ALA A 308 -3.25 -29.41 -1.82
C ALA A 308 -4.33 -30.44 -2.17
N VAL A 309 -5.12 -30.12 -3.20
CA VAL A 309 -6.20 -31.00 -3.65
C VAL A 309 -6.07 -31.39 -5.11
N VAL A 310 -6.54 -32.60 -5.40
CA VAL A 310 -6.77 -33.17 -6.72
C VAL A 310 -8.27 -33.22 -6.95
N VAL A 311 -8.73 -32.53 -8.01
CA VAL A 311 -10.14 -32.48 -8.39
C VAL A 311 -10.39 -33.46 -9.53
N THR A 312 -11.22 -34.47 -9.26
CA THR A 312 -11.66 -35.43 -10.30
C THR A 312 -12.95 -34.95 -10.95
N ASN A 313 -12.98 -34.86 -12.28
CA ASN A 313 -14.12 -34.34 -13.05
C ASN A 313 -14.59 -32.93 -12.55
N PRO A 314 -13.82 -31.86 -12.87
CA PRO A 314 -14.04 -30.52 -12.33
C PRO A 314 -15.44 -29.96 -12.60
N ASP A 315 -16.05 -30.31 -13.75
CA ASP A 315 -17.39 -29.85 -14.14
C ASP A 315 -18.51 -30.32 -13.21
N GLY A 316 -18.29 -31.36 -12.41
CA GLY A 316 -19.24 -31.81 -11.38
C GLY A 316 -18.72 -31.73 -9.94
N ALA A 317 -17.54 -31.16 -9.73
CA ALA A 317 -17.00 -30.90 -8.39
C ALA A 317 -17.51 -29.58 -7.81
N VAL A 318 -17.83 -28.61 -8.67
CA VAL A 318 -18.33 -27.29 -8.28
C VAL A 318 -19.52 -26.91 -9.17
N ALA A 319 -20.58 -26.37 -8.57
CA ALA A 319 -21.73 -25.83 -9.30
C ALA A 319 -22.15 -24.48 -8.70
N LEU A 320 -22.55 -23.54 -9.56
CA LEU A 320 -23.15 -22.29 -9.14
C LEU A 320 -24.64 -22.31 -9.49
N LEU A 321 -25.51 -22.12 -8.50
CA LEU A 321 -26.96 -22.16 -8.65
C LEU A 321 -27.56 -20.78 -8.43
N ASP A 322 -28.56 -20.42 -9.24
CA ASP A 322 -29.38 -19.24 -8.99
C ASP A 322 -30.38 -19.46 -7.84
N THR A 323 -31.20 -18.44 -7.52
CA THR A 323 -32.23 -18.54 -6.47
C THR A 323 -33.34 -19.54 -6.78
N THR A 324 -33.48 -19.96 -8.04
CA THR A 324 -34.45 -20.97 -8.49
C THR A 324 -33.86 -22.38 -8.52
N GLY A 325 -32.57 -22.52 -8.23
CA GLY A 325 -31.84 -23.79 -8.28
C GLY A 325 -31.32 -24.16 -9.67
N ARG A 326 -31.40 -23.26 -10.66
CA ARG A 326 -30.85 -23.49 -12.00
C ARG A 326 -29.33 -23.35 -11.97
N THR A 327 -28.64 -24.32 -12.56
CA THR A 327 -27.18 -24.27 -12.76
C THR A 327 -26.81 -23.15 -13.71
N MET A 328 -25.91 -22.28 -13.24
CA MET A 328 -25.31 -21.19 -13.98
C MET A 328 -23.96 -21.61 -14.54
N ARG A 329 -23.59 -21.03 -15.69
CA ARG A 329 -22.23 -21.14 -16.19
C ARG A 329 -21.28 -20.34 -15.29
N PHE A 330 -20.15 -20.94 -14.96
CA PHE A 330 -19.07 -20.29 -14.23
C PHE A 330 -17.71 -20.64 -14.86
N GLY A 331 -16.70 -19.81 -14.63
CA GLY A 331 -15.30 -20.13 -14.88
C GLY A 331 -14.64 -20.61 -13.58
N LEU A 332 -13.68 -21.52 -13.69
CA LEU A 332 -12.84 -21.98 -12.58
C LEU A 332 -11.37 -21.93 -13.02
N ARG A 333 -10.51 -21.36 -12.17
CA ARG A 333 -9.06 -21.31 -12.39
C ARG A 333 -8.35 -21.78 -11.13
N ARG A 334 -7.47 -22.78 -11.26
CA ARG A 334 -6.53 -23.15 -10.21
C ARG A 334 -5.43 -22.09 -10.15
N VAL A 335 -5.23 -21.51 -8.97
CA VAL A 335 -4.20 -20.49 -8.71
C VAL A 335 -2.99 -21.12 -8.01
N SER A 336 -3.23 -22.08 -7.12
CA SER A 336 -2.20 -22.90 -6.50
C SER A 336 -2.76 -24.30 -6.19
N PRO A 337 -1.94 -25.25 -5.71
CA PRO A 337 -2.41 -26.59 -5.38
C PRO A 337 -3.63 -26.68 -4.45
N ALA A 338 -3.77 -25.69 -3.56
CA ALA A 338 -4.82 -25.61 -2.55
C ALA A 338 -5.82 -24.46 -2.77
N TYR A 339 -5.70 -23.69 -3.87
CA TYR A 339 -6.46 -22.45 -4.05
C TYR A 339 -6.98 -22.27 -5.48
N PHE A 340 -8.27 -21.96 -5.58
CA PHE A 340 -9.00 -21.77 -6.83
C PHE A 340 -9.75 -20.44 -6.81
N LEU A 341 -9.95 -19.86 -8.00
CA LEU A 341 -10.86 -18.75 -8.23
C LEU A 341 -11.98 -19.21 -9.16
N ALA A 342 -13.22 -19.01 -8.75
CA ALA A 342 -14.40 -19.25 -9.57
C ALA A 342 -15.07 -17.92 -9.93
N TRP A 343 -15.77 -17.78 -11.04
CA TRP A 343 -16.56 -16.56 -11.35
C TRP A 343 -17.78 -16.88 -12.21
N PRO A 344 -18.94 -16.24 -11.97
CA PRO A 344 -20.11 -16.42 -12.83
C PRO A 344 -19.82 -15.91 -14.25
N LYS A 345 -20.32 -16.62 -15.26
CA LYS A 345 -20.37 -16.14 -16.65
C LYS A 345 -21.75 -15.63 -17.05
N ASP A 346 -22.78 -16.09 -16.36
CA ASP A 346 -24.16 -15.67 -16.58
C ASP A 346 -24.54 -14.55 -15.61
N THR A 347 -25.21 -13.52 -16.11
CA THR A 347 -25.79 -12.44 -15.28
C THR A 347 -27.08 -12.92 -14.64
N MET A 348 -27.27 -12.71 -13.33
CA MET A 348 -28.56 -12.99 -12.70
C MET A 348 -29.52 -11.81 -12.92
N ALA A 349 -30.59 -12.03 -13.69
CA ALA A 349 -31.69 -11.10 -13.77
C ALA A 349 -32.45 -11.04 -12.42
N GLY A 350 -32.06 -10.11 -11.55
CA GLY A 350 -32.82 -9.72 -10.36
C GLY A 350 -32.54 -10.47 -9.05
N ALA A 351 -31.66 -11.46 -9.02
CA ALA A 351 -31.35 -12.19 -7.79
C ALA A 351 -30.09 -11.64 -7.08
N ALA A 352 -30.22 -11.34 -5.79
CA ALA A 352 -29.15 -10.74 -4.97
C ALA A 352 -28.11 -11.74 -4.44
N ARG A 353 -28.39 -13.05 -4.55
CA ARG A 353 -27.59 -14.15 -4.00
C ARG A 353 -27.78 -15.43 -4.81
N GLY A 354 -26.70 -16.16 -5.08
CA GLY A 354 -26.74 -17.55 -5.56
C GLY A 354 -26.17 -18.52 -4.52
N THR A 355 -26.13 -19.80 -4.88
CA THR A 355 -25.54 -20.86 -4.04
C THR A 355 -24.40 -21.53 -4.79
N LEU A 356 -23.20 -21.47 -4.22
CA LEU A 356 -22.06 -22.28 -4.65
C LEU A 356 -22.15 -23.65 -3.95
N GLU A 357 -22.23 -24.71 -4.73
CA GLU A 357 -22.14 -26.09 -4.25
C GLU A 357 -20.75 -26.66 -4.57
N ILE A 358 -20.12 -27.31 -3.58
CA ILE A 358 -18.83 -27.99 -3.73
C ILE A 358 -19.00 -29.43 -3.27
N ASN A 359 -18.79 -30.37 -4.17
CA ASN A 359 -18.86 -31.80 -3.90
C ASN A 359 -17.49 -32.34 -3.47
N LEU A 360 -17.29 -32.49 -2.16
CA LEU A 360 -16.02 -32.94 -1.58
C LEU A 360 -15.72 -34.42 -1.86
N ALA A 361 -16.69 -35.23 -2.29
CA ALA A 361 -16.43 -36.62 -2.69
C ALA A 361 -15.54 -36.70 -3.94
N ARG A 362 -15.47 -35.61 -4.71
CA ARG A 362 -14.65 -35.45 -5.93
C ARG A 362 -13.36 -34.67 -5.70
N VAL A 363 -13.13 -34.22 -4.47
CA VAL A 363 -11.94 -33.48 -4.05
C VAL A 363 -11.16 -34.38 -3.10
N ALA A 364 -10.02 -34.87 -3.55
CA ALA A 364 -9.10 -35.64 -2.73
C ALA A 364 -7.86 -34.79 -2.42
N ASP A 365 -7.15 -35.09 -1.35
CA ASP A 365 -5.78 -34.60 -1.15
C ASP A 365 -4.77 -35.35 -2.05
N LEU A 366 -3.48 -35.14 -1.82
CA LEU A 366 -2.41 -35.84 -2.54
C LEU A 366 -2.26 -37.32 -2.11
N ASP A 367 -2.78 -37.69 -0.94
CA ASP A 367 -2.71 -39.04 -0.37
C ASP A 367 -3.98 -39.88 -0.68
N GLY A 368 -4.98 -39.27 -1.32
CA GLY A 368 -6.24 -39.88 -1.74
C GLY A 368 -7.37 -39.80 -0.70
N ASN A 369 -7.16 -39.09 0.42
CA ASN A 369 -8.20 -38.86 1.43
C ASN A 369 -9.26 -37.92 0.87
N ARG A 370 -10.52 -38.25 1.12
CA ARG A 370 -11.70 -37.52 0.62
C ARG A 370 -12.84 -37.60 1.60
N ARG A 371 -13.76 -36.65 1.50
CA ARG A 371 -14.94 -36.57 2.36
C ARG A 371 -16.21 -36.66 1.53
N ASP A 372 -17.08 -37.62 1.83
CA ASP A 372 -18.39 -37.71 1.17
C ASP A 372 -19.35 -36.67 1.75
N SER A 373 -19.25 -35.43 1.26
CA SER A 373 -20.05 -34.30 1.71
C SER A 373 -20.19 -33.26 0.61
N VAL A 374 -21.36 -32.62 0.54
CA VAL A 374 -21.60 -31.47 -0.33
C VAL A 374 -21.71 -30.22 0.53
N VAL A 375 -20.82 -29.25 0.28
CA VAL A 375 -20.82 -27.95 0.95
C VAL A 375 -21.62 -26.96 0.12
N ARG A 376 -22.53 -26.22 0.75
CA ARG A 376 -23.39 -25.21 0.10
C ARG A 376 -23.15 -23.84 0.71
N ILE A 377 -22.79 -22.87 -0.10
CA ILE A 377 -22.40 -21.54 0.37
C ILE A 377 -23.16 -20.48 -0.39
N ARG A 378 -23.81 -19.58 0.34
CA ARG A 378 -24.50 -18.44 -0.25
C ARG A 378 -23.48 -17.41 -0.69
N VAL A 379 -23.43 -17.13 -1.98
CA VAL A 379 -22.54 -16.11 -2.55
C VAL A 379 -23.38 -14.93 -3.04
N PRO A 380 -23.00 -13.68 -2.73
CA PRO A 380 -23.58 -12.54 -3.41
C PRO A 380 -23.25 -12.67 -4.90
N ILE A 381 -24.28 -12.78 -5.72
CA ILE A 381 -24.16 -12.63 -7.17
C ILE A 381 -24.95 -11.35 -7.43
N GLY A 382 -24.33 -10.36 -8.05
CA GLY A 382 -24.88 -9.02 -8.10
C GLY A 382 -26.34 -8.99 -8.58
N ALA A 383 -27.26 -8.68 -7.67
CA ALA A 383 -28.44 -7.91 -8.05
C ALA A 383 -27.94 -6.56 -8.55
N ILE A 384 -28.67 -5.92 -9.47
CA ILE A 384 -28.48 -4.51 -9.83
C ILE A 384 -28.35 -3.71 -8.54
N ARG A 385 -27.11 -3.48 -8.09
CA ARG A 385 -26.87 -2.64 -6.94
C ARG A 385 -27.24 -1.24 -7.38
N GLN A 386 -27.68 -0.43 -6.44
CA GLN A 386 -27.93 0.97 -6.63
C GLN A 386 -26.60 1.68 -6.94
N THR A 387 -26.11 1.49 -8.17
CA THR A 387 -24.84 1.98 -8.67
C THR A 387 -25.08 3.17 -9.56
N GLY A 388 -24.14 4.10 -9.57
CA GLY A 388 -24.07 5.17 -10.54
C GLY A 388 -22.79 5.05 -11.36
N THR A 389 -22.55 6.08 -12.14
CA THR A 389 -21.38 6.21 -13.00
C THR A 389 -20.60 7.46 -12.61
N ILE A 390 -19.28 7.36 -12.51
CA ILE A 390 -18.38 8.52 -12.47
C ILE A 390 -17.76 8.66 -13.86
N SER A 391 -17.79 9.87 -14.43
CA SER A 391 -17.23 10.12 -15.75
C SER A 391 -16.58 11.49 -15.83
N GLY A 392 -15.65 11.62 -16.77
CA GLY A 392 -14.85 12.82 -16.91
C GLY A 392 -13.98 12.82 -18.16
N THR A 393 -13.03 13.76 -18.18
CA THR A 393 -12.02 13.86 -19.23
C THR A 393 -10.64 13.90 -18.61
N LEU A 394 -9.67 13.26 -19.26
CA LEU A 394 -8.27 13.28 -18.89
C LEU A 394 -7.44 13.88 -20.01
N THR A 395 -6.60 14.85 -19.68
CA THR A 395 -5.64 15.48 -20.60
C THR A 395 -4.25 15.44 -19.99
N ASP A 396 -3.29 14.87 -20.72
CA ASP A 396 -1.85 15.00 -20.42
C ASP A 396 -1.17 15.55 -21.68
N SER A 397 -0.77 16.81 -21.62
CA SER A 397 -0.08 17.47 -22.73
C SER A 397 1.41 17.12 -22.78
N SER A 398 1.97 16.68 -21.65
CA SER A 398 3.38 16.32 -21.49
C SER A 398 3.68 14.88 -21.93
N SER A 399 2.71 13.97 -21.79
CA SER A 399 2.84 12.56 -22.15
C SER A 399 1.52 11.95 -22.67
N PRO A 400 1.05 12.34 -23.86
CA PRO A 400 -0.28 11.97 -24.37
C PRO A 400 -0.47 10.48 -24.67
N SER A 401 0.63 9.71 -24.75
CA SER A 401 0.62 8.26 -24.96
C SER A 401 0.73 7.43 -23.68
N ALA A 402 1.03 8.06 -22.54
CA ALA A 402 1.15 7.35 -21.27
C ALA A 402 -0.21 6.80 -20.81
N SER A 403 -0.16 5.73 -20.03
CA SER A 403 -1.35 5.23 -19.34
C SER A 403 -1.51 6.00 -18.03
N HIS A 404 -2.75 6.22 -17.63
CA HIS A 404 -3.10 6.91 -16.39
C HIS A 404 -4.06 6.03 -15.61
N VAL A 405 -3.83 5.90 -14.30
CA VAL A 405 -4.71 5.15 -13.41
C VAL A 405 -5.52 6.14 -12.59
N ILE A 406 -6.80 6.25 -12.94
CA ILE A 406 -7.78 7.04 -12.20
C ILE A 406 -8.30 6.18 -11.05
N THR A 407 -8.34 6.71 -9.83
CA THR A 407 -8.84 6.03 -8.63
C THR A 407 -9.95 6.84 -8.00
N ALA A 408 -11.12 6.23 -7.82
CA ALA A 408 -12.22 6.74 -7.01
C ALA A 408 -12.26 6.01 -5.66
N GLN A 409 -11.99 6.73 -4.57
CA GLN A 409 -12.04 6.19 -3.21
C GLN A 409 -13.34 6.64 -2.52
N LEU A 410 -14.12 5.68 -2.01
CA LEU A 410 -15.33 5.98 -1.23
C LEU A 410 -14.94 6.55 0.14
N THR A 411 -15.35 7.79 0.40
CA THR A 411 -15.02 8.54 1.63
C THR A 411 -15.39 7.75 2.89
N GLY A 412 -14.47 7.72 3.85
CA GLY A 412 -14.64 6.99 5.12
C GLY A 412 -14.44 5.48 5.01
N THR A 413 -14.02 4.96 3.85
CA THR A 413 -13.74 3.53 3.65
C THR A 413 -12.41 3.31 2.91
N SER A 414 -11.89 2.09 2.96
CA SER A 414 -10.76 1.64 2.14
C SER A 414 -11.17 1.18 0.73
N ARG A 415 -12.46 1.30 0.36
CA ARG A 415 -12.95 0.84 -0.94
C ARG A 415 -12.55 1.81 -2.04
N THR A 416 -11.89 1.27 -3.06
CA THR A 416 -11.44 2.01 -4.23
C THR A 416 -11.90 1.33 -5.51
N PHE A 417 -12.07 2.14 -6.55
CA PHE A 417 -12.39 1.72 -7.90
C PHE A 417 -11.39 2.39 -8.83
N THR A 418 -10.87 1.68 -9.83
CA THR A 418 -9.83 2.23 -10.71
C THR A 418 -10.18 2.15 -12.19
N ARG A 419 -9.59 3.03 -13.00
CA ARG A 419 -9.78 3.00 -14.44
C ARG A 419 -8.47 3.41 -15.09
N ILE A 420 -8.00 2.57 -16.00
CA ILE A 420 -6.83 2.88 -16.82
C ILE A 420 -7.30 3.56 -18.10
N VAL A 421 -6.73 4.73 -18.38
CA VAL A 421 -7.08 5.60 -19.52
C VAL A 421 -5.79 6.18 -20.08
N ARG A 422 -5.67 6.31 -21.40
CA ARG A 422 -4.51 7.04 -21.98
C ARG A 422 -4.77 8.54 -22.04
N SER A 423 -5.89 8.92 -22.63
CA SER A 423 -6.36 10.30 -22.75
C SER A 423 -7.85 10.34 -23.11
N GLY A 424 -8.46 11.51 -23.00
CA GLY A 424 -9.82 11.77 -23.45
C GLY A 424 -10.90 11.39 -22.43
N ALA A 425 -12.09 11.09 -22.92
CA ALA A 425 -13.23 10.76 -22.08
C ALA A 425 -13.02 9.41 -21.36
N TRP A 426 -13.45 9.36 -20.10
CA TRP A 426 -13.38 8.16 -19.29
C TRP A 426 -14.65 7.96 -18.47
N GLU A 427 -14.91 6.68 -18.18
CA GLU A 427 -16.09 6.27 -17.43
C GLU A 427 -15.74 5.13 -16.48
N MET A 428 -16.31 5.21 -15.29
CA MET A 428 -16.32 4.18 -14.27
C MET A 428 -17.77 3.91 -13.87
N ALA A 429 -18.36 2.90 -14.50
CA ALA A 429 -19.70 2.43 -14.22
C ALA A 429 -19.73 1.52 -12.99
N ASP A 430 -20.94 1.20 -12.52
CA ASP A 430 -21.19 0.26 -11.42
C ASP A 430 -20.56 0.65 -10.08
N VAL A 431 -20.38 1.94 -9.85
CA VAL A 431 -19.85 2.49 -8.61
C VAL A 431 -20.99 2.65 -7.59
N PRO A 432 -20.87 2.14 -6.34
CA PRO A 432 -21.91 2.30 -5.32
C PRO A 432 -22.31 3.75 -5.05
N GLU A 433 -23.50 3.97 -4.51
CA GLU A 433 -23.87 5.27 -3.95
C GLU A 433 -22.91 5.68 -2.83
N GLY A 434 -22.49 6.95 -2.85
CA GLY A 434 -21.58 7.49 -1.85
C GLY A 434 -20.91 8.78 -2.30
N GLU A 435 -20.02 9.29 -1.44
CA GLU A 435 -19.14 10.40 -1.76
C GLU A 435 -17.74 9.87 -2.02
N TYR A 436 -17.09 10.37 -3.08
CA TYR A 436 -15.83 9.85 -3.58
C TYR A 436 -14.78 10.95 -3.67
N ARG A 437 -13.54 10.61 -3.29
CA ARG A 437 -12.33 11.35 -3.67
C ARG A 437 -11.76 10.75 -4.94
N ILE A 438 -11.42 11.59 -5.92
CA ILE A 438 -10.81 11.15 -7.18
C ILE A 438 -9.35 11.59 -7.21
N THR A 439 -8.46 10.64 -7.43
CA THR A 439 -7.05 10.88 -7.75
C THR A 439 -6.72 10.20 -9.07
N ALA A 440 -5.68 10.65 -9.75
CA ALA A 440 -5.11 9.92 -10.86
C ALA A 440 -3.61 10.09 -10.88
N PHE A 441 -2.89 9.05 -11.29
CA PHE A 441 -1.46 9.13 -11.56
C PHE A 441 -1.13 8.68 -12.97
N ARG A 442 -0.03 9.19 -13.50
CA ARG A 442 0.57 8.71 -14.75
C ARG A 442 1.38 7.46 -14.48
N ASP A 443 0.98 6.35 -15.08
CA ASP A 443 1.60 5.03 -14.95
C ASP A 443 2.63 4.84 -16.07
N ASP A 444 3.80 5.45 -15.86
CA ASP A 444 4.87 5.51 -16.87
C ASP A 444 5.50 4.13 -17.12
N ASN A 445 5.40 3.20 -16.17
CA ASN A 445 5.92 1.83 -16.27
C ASN A 445 4.85 0.76 -16.59
N ALA A 446 3.57 1.18 -16.72
CA ALA A 446 2.41 0.34 -17.04
C ALA A 446 2.17 -0.83 -16.05
N ASN A 447 2.55 -0.67 -14.78
CA ASN A 447 2.35 -1.71 -13.75
C ASN A 447 1.03 -1.56 -12.98
N GLY A 448 0.28 -0.47 -13.21
CA GLY A 448 -1.01 -0.19 -12.57
C GLY A 448 -0.91 0.24 -11.10
N ARG A 449 0.29 0.52 -10.58
CA ARG A 449 0.58 0.90 -9.19
C ARG A 449 1.39 2.19 -9.17
N TYR A 450 1.05 3.08 -8.25
CA TYR A 450 1.77 4.32 -8.07
C TYR A 450 3.20 4.06 -7.59
N ASP A 451 4.19 4.47 -8.38
CA ASP A 451 5.60 4.49 -7.98
C ASP A 451 5.87 5.74 -7.12
N PHE A 452 6.27 5.52 -5.86
CA PHE A 452 6.61 6.59 -4.92
C PHE A 452 7.98 7.23 -5.20
N GLY A 453 8.74 6.67 -6.15
CA GLY A 453 10.10 7.08 -6.43
C GLY A 453 11.11 6.51 -5.43
N SER A 454 12.33 7.03 -5.49
CA SER A 454 13.42 6.72 -4.57
C SER A 454 14.10 8.01 -4.15
N ILE A 455 14.48 8.11 -2.88
CA ILE A 455 15.21 9.27 -2.37
C ILE A 455 16.71 9.16 -2.70
N THR A 456 17.31 7.97 -2.55
CA THR A 456 18.76 7.75 -2.75
C THR A 456 19.01 6.43 -3.50
N PRO A 457 19.49 6.44 -4.76
CA PRO A 457 19.61 7.61 -5.63
C PRO A 457 18.24 8.22 -5.93
N TYR A 458 18.21 9.52 -6.19
CA TYR A 458 16.96 10.21 -6.45
C TYR A 458 16.32 9.71 -7.76
N LYS A 459 15.07 9.30 -7.64
CA LYS A 459 14.15 9.01 -8.74
C LYS A 459 12.81 9.63 -8.36
N GLY A 460 12.33 10.58 -9.16
CA GLY A 460 11.02 11.20 -8.96
C GLY A 460 9.89 10.17 -8.94
N PRO A 461 8.77 10.48 -8.27
CA PRO A 461 7.60 9.62 -8.26
C PRO A 461 6.87 9.73 -9.60
N GLU A 462 5.89 8.86 -9.81
CA GLU A 462 4.91 9.09 -10.86
C GLU A 462 4.11 10.38 -10.61
N VAL A 463 3.74 11.08 -11.68
CA VAL A 463 2.99 12.33 -11.55
C VAL A 463 1.60 12.03 -11.03
N LEU A 464 1.16 12.76 -10.01
CA LEU A 464 -0.12 12.59 -9.34
C LEU A 464 -0.95 13.87 -9.40
N VAL A 465 -2.24 13.70 -9.67
CA VAL A 465 -3.25 14.76 -9.67
C VAL A 465 -4.41 14.35 -8.77
N GLU A 466 -4.93 15.30 -8.00
CA GLU A 466 -6.15 15.13 -7.20
C GLU A 466 -7.25 16.07 -7.72
N TRP A 467 -8.46 15.54 -7.83
CA TRP A 467 -9.64 16.35 -8.09
C TRP A 467 -10.05 17.07 -6.80
N ASN A 468 -10.13 18.40 -6.86
CA ASN A 468 -10.24 19.27 -5.68
C ASN A 468 -11.61 19.29 -4.98
N ALA A 469 -12.61 18.55 -5.48
CA ALA A 469 -13.96 18.53 -4.91
C ALA A 469 -14.48 17.10 -4.69
N PRO A 470 -15.28 16.84 -3.64
CA PRO A 470 -15.91 15.54 -3.47
C PRO A 470 -16.90 15.24 -4.61
N VAL A 471 -16.89 13.99 -5.10
CA VAL A 471 -17.77 13.52 -6.17
C VAL A 471 -18.87 12.67 -5.56
N ARG A 472 -20.11 13.17 -5.58
CA ARG A 472 -21.26 12.41 -5.07
C ARG A 472 -21.87 11.56 -6.17
N VAL A 473 -21.93 10.25 -5.93
CA VAL A 473 -22.57 9.26 -6.82
C VAL A 473 -23.95 8.93 -6.28
N ARG A 474 -24.94 8.89 -7.19
CA ARG A 474 -26.32 8.46 -6.88
C ARG A 474 -26.70 7.26 -7.76
N PRO A 475 -27.62 6.40 -7.30
CA PRO A 475 -28.06 5.24 -8.07
C PRO A 475 -28.67 5.64 -9.41
N ARG A 476 -28.32 4.94 -10.48
CA ARG A 476 -28.81 5.13 -11.86
C ARG A 476 -28.55 6.53 -12.43
N TRP A 477 -27.56 7.25 -11.89
CA TRP A 477 -27.15 8.57 -12.35
C TRP A 477 -25.70 8.55 -12.83
N ALA A 478 -25.43 9.31 -13.88
CA ALA A 478 -24.08 9.62 -14.31
C ALA A 478 -23.64 10.94 -13.68
N THR A 479 -22.59 10.88 -12.85
CA THR A 479 -21.89 12.07 -12.37
C THR A 479 -20.85 12.45 -13.42
N THR A 480 -21.16 13.48 -14.20
CA THR A 480 -20.29 14.12 -15.18
C THR A 480 -19.63 15.34 -14.55
N LYS A 481 -18.33 15.60 -14.82
CA LYS A 481 -17.51 16.84 -14.58
C LYS A 481 -16.17 16.62 -13.87
N VAL A 482 -15.60 15.42 -13.87
CA VAL A 482 -14.26 15.23 -13.29
C VAL A 482 -13.22 15.48 -14.37
N GLU A 483 -12.58 16.65 -14.34
CA GLU A 483 -11.54 17.04 -15.30
C GLU A 483 -10.17 16.86 -14.67
N LEU A 484 -9.36 15.96 -15.25
CA LEU A 484 -8.03 15.65 -14.75
C LEU A 484 -7.00 16.13 -15.78
N ALA A 485 -6.15 17.06 -15.35
CA ALA A 485 -5.10 17.63 -16.18
C ALA A 485 -3.73 17.34 -15.54
N PHE A 486 -2.82 16.76 -16.32
CA PHE A 486 -1.45 16.44 -15.97
C PHE A 486 -0.46 17.40 -16.63
#